data_AF-A0A1Y2UTG7-F1
#
_entry.id   AF-A0A1Y2UTG7-F1
#
_cell.length_a   1.000
_cell.length_b   1.000
_cell.length_c   1.000
_cell.angle_alpha   90.00
_cell.angle_beta   90.00
_cell.angle_gamma   90.00
#
_symmetry.space_group_name_H-M   'P 1'
#
loop_
_entity.id
_entity.type
_entity.pdbx_description
1 polymer ?
#
loop_
_entity_poly.entity_id
_entity_poly.type
_entity_poly.pdbx_seq_one_letter_code
_entity_poly.pdbx_strand_id
1 'polypeptide(L)'
;MLLVALLASFLAFAGHASAVSWYFLRYYSASGQKFTSFSGQMTIPALPKAGTYYLWPGLQPTDNSGVYQNVLDGRSGTWWIGSGWCCSNPSLPWGSGFNTYANEKVTFENKLDSSGSAWKSTLTRQSTGETVTDSFALASKSFNQAIFAIELYDVSWDFGQLAFSNVVITSTGTDSSWCNTAPENYNSATTYSITGLSASWAIWRKPPTRQNHQNAYCMNAQYLQ
;
A
#
# COMPACT_ATOMS: atom_id res chain seq x y z
N MET A 1 40.55 6.15 46.23
CA MET A 1 40.44 6.61 44.82
C MET A 1 40.04 5.47 43.89
N LEU A 2 38.91 4.77 44.13
CA LEU A 2 38.46 3.69 43.25
C LEU A 2 36.94 3.42 43.29
N LEU A 3 36.13 4.43 43.67
CA LEU A 3 34.68 4.25 43.81
C LEU A 3 33.83 5.29 43.04
N VAL A 4 34.48 6.25 42.36
CA VAL A 4 33.78 7.30 41.58
C VAL A 4 33.79 6.99 40.07
N ALA A 5 34.60 6.04 39.61
CA ALA A 5 34.74 5.71 38.19
C ALA A 5 33.67 4.72 37.66
N LEU A 6 32.82 4.13 38.52
CA LEU A 6 31.87 3.09 38.12
C LEU A 6 30.42 3.58 37.88
N LEU A 7 30.09 4.83 38.20
CA LEU A 7 28.74 5.38 37.98
C LEU A 7 28.55 6.10 36.63
N ALA A 8 29.61 6.28 35.82
CA ALA A 8 29.52 7.01 34.55
C ALA A 8 29.19 6.12 33.33
N SER A 9 29.11 4.79 33.48
CA SER A 9 28.93 3.85 32.35
C SER A 9 27.49 3.40 32.11
N PHE A 10 26.51 3.88 32.89
CA PHE A 10 25.11 3.42 32.81
C PHE A 10 24.14 4.35 32.05
N LEU A 11 24.63 5.43 31.42
CA LEU A 11 23.78 6.43 30.76
C LEU A 11 23.84 6.43 29.21
N ALA A 12 24.53 5.48 28.58
CA ALA A 12 24.76 5.51 27.12
C ALA A 12 23.95 4.50 26.29
N PHE A 13 22.89 3.90 26.84
CA PHE A 13 21.88 3.17 26.05
C PHE A 13 20.55 3.92 26.06
N ALA A 14 20.59 5.20 25.67
CA ALA A 14 19.41 5.82 25.09
C ALA A 14 19.18 5.13 23.74
N GLY A 15 18.32 4.11 23.73
CA GLY A 15 17.80 3.54 22.49
C GLY A 15 17.30 4.69 21.63
N HIS A 16 17.82 4.80 20.40
CA HIS A 16 17.32 5.80 19.46
C HIS A 16 15.86 5.44 19.19
N ALA A 17 14.92 6.23 19.73
CA ALA A 17 13.54 6.15 19.30
C ALA A 17 13.50 6.77 17.91
N SER A 18 13.41 5.93 16.87
CA SER A 18 13.21 6.43 15.51
C SER A 18 11.87 7.16 15.44
N ALA A 19 11.90 8.41 15.01
CA ALA A 19 10.69 9.17 14.80
C ALA A 19 9.99 8.64 13.54
N VAL A 20 8.78 8.11 13.70
CA VAL A 20 7.97 7.62 12.58
C VAL A 20 6.90 8.65 12.24
N SER A 21 6.92 9.15 11.02
CA SER A 21 5.86 10.01 10.48
C SER A 21 4.99 9.24 9.50
N TRP A 22 3.67 9.38 9.65
CA TRP A 22 2.67 8.68 8.85
C TRP A 22 1.76 9.67 8.13
N TYR A 23 1.63 9.50 6.83
CA TYR A 23 0.71 10.23 5.98
C TYR A 23 -0.05 9.21 5.15
N PHE A 24 -1.37 9.15 5.26
CA PHE A 24 -2.14 8.25 4.41
C PHE A 24 -3.55 8.72 4.11
N LEU A 25 -3.99 8.31 2.93
CA LEU A 25 -5.39 8.34 2.52
C LEU A 25 -5.97 6.94 2.63
N ARG A 26 -7.18 6.82 3.16
CA ARG A 26 -7.85 5.53 3.35
C ARG A 26 -9.29 5.56 2.88
N TYR A 27 -9.63 4.56 2.08
CA TYR A 27 -11.00 4.22 1.71
C TYR A 27 -11.47 3.01 2.51
N TYR A 28 -12.71 3.09 2.98
CA TYR A 28 -13.42 1.94 3.54
C TYR A 28 -14.42 1.41 2.53
N SER A 29 -14.52 0.09 2.37
CA SER A 29 -15.64 -0.48 1.64
C SER A 29 -16.96 -0.19 2.36
N ALA A 30 -18.09 -0.18 1.63
CA ALA A 30 -19.40 -0.06 2.25
C ALA A 30 -19.67 -1.23 3.24
N SER A 31 -20.61 -1.03 4.16
CA SER A 31 -20.94 -2.03 5.18
C SER A 31 -21.30 -3.38 4.55
N GLY A 32 -20.71 -4.46 5.05
CA GLY A 32 -20.89 -5.82 4.53
C GLY A 32 -20.13 -6.12 3.22
N GLN A 33 -19.43 -5.15 2.63
CA GLN A 33 -18.57 -5.35 1.47
C GLN A 33 -17.11 -5.58 1.87
N LYS A 34 -16.34 -6.17 0.96
CA LYS A 34 -14.89 -6.28 1.04
C LYS A 34 -14.24 -6.02 -0.32
N PHE A 35 -13.02 -5.50 -0.32
CA PHE A 35 -12.20 -5.37 -1.52
C PHE A 35 -11.73 -6.73 -2.02
N THR A 36 -11.75 -6.90 -3.34
CA THR A 36 -11.34 -8.11 -4.07
C THR A 36 -10.23 -7.84 -5.07
N SER A 37 -9.99 -6.57 -5.39
CA SER A 37 -8.88 -6.13 -6.23
C SER A 37 -8.49 -4.70 -5.90
N PHE A 38 -7.21 -4.39 -5.99
CA PHE A 38 -6.66 -3.04 -5.92
C PHE A 38 -5.45 -2.94 -6.86
N SER A 39 -5.58 -2.14 -7.91
CA SER A 39 -4.53 -1.93 -8.91
C SER A 39 -4.35 -0.46 -9.23
N GLY A 40 -3.26 -0.15 -9.94
CA GLY A 40 -2.97 1.20 -10.42
C GLY A 40 -1.53 1.32 -10.91
N GLN A 41 -1.09 2.57 -11.06
CA GLN A 41 0.27 2.91 -11.45
C GLN A 41 0.86 3.89 -10.45
N MET A 42 1.99 3.56 -9.83
CA MET A 42 2.78 4.48 -9.03
C MET A 42 3.77 5.19 -9.94
N THR A 43 3.80 6.53 -9.92
CA THR A 43 4.92 7.30 -10.46
C THR A 43 6.00 7.38 -9.39
N ILE A 44 7.20 6.89 -9.72
CA ILE A 44 8.31 6.81 -8.79
C ILE A 44 8.87 8.22 -8.56
N PRO A 45 8.88 8.73 -7.30
CA PRO A 45 9.42 10.05 -7.01
C PRO A 45 10.96 10.04 -7.05
N ALA A 46 11.58 11.22 -6.97
CA ALA A 46 13.01 11.29 -6.73
C ALA A 46 13.37 10.68 -5.36
N LEU A 47 14.53 10.05 -5.22
CA LEU A 47 15.06 9.63 -3.92
C LEU A 47 16.12 10.65 -3.49
N PRO A 48 15.86 11.48 -2.46
CA PRO A 48 16.79 12.56 -2.09
C PRO A 48 18.10 12.03 -1.50
N LYS A 49 18.02 10.92 -0.76
CA LYS A 49 19.16 10.24 -0.14
C LYS A 49 18.76 8.82 0.27
N ALA A 50 19.74 7.96 0.54
CA ALA A 50 19.49 6.72 1.25
C ALA A 50 18.83 7.00 2.61
N GLY A 51 17.75 6.28 2.91
CA GLY A 51 17.01 6.44 4.16
C GLY A 51 15.74 5.60 4.18
N THR A 52 15.09 5.52 5.33
CA THR A 52 13.90 4.68 5.49
C THR A 52 12.65 5.44 5.07
N TYR A 53 12.39 5.41 3.77
CA TYR A 53 11.13 5.83 3.15
C TYR A 53 10.39 4.57 2.72
N TYR A 54 9.13 4.42 3.15
CA TYR A 54 8.22 3.40 2.66
C TYR A 54 7.01 4.09 2.04
N LEU A 55 6.91 4.02 0.71
CA LEU A 55 5.79 4.58 -0.06
C LEU A 55 4.99 3.45 -0.67
N TRP A 56 3.68 3.39 -0.43
CA TRP A 56 2.93 2.20 -0.82
C TRP A 56 1.43 2.45 -1.03
N PRO A 57 0.81 1.70 -1.96
CA PRO A 57 -0.58 1.30 -1.85
C PRO A 57 -0.70 -0.07 -1.16
N GLY A 58 -1.80 -0.28 -0.43
CA GLY A 58 -2.05 -1.54 0.24
C GLY A 58 -3.50 -1.77 0.68
N LEU A 59 -3.80 -3.00 1.06
CA LEU A 59 -5.07 -3.46 1.60
C LEU A 59 -4.89 -3.89 3.06
N GLN A 60 -5.78 -3.43 3.93
CA GLN A 60 -5.81 -3.82 5.35
C GLN A 60 -7.15 -4.51 5.68
N PRO A 61 -7.12 -5.65 6.41
CA PRO A 61 -8.31 -6.38 6.78
C PRO A 61 -9.04 -5.75 7.97
N THR A 62 -10.31 -6.15 8.12
CA THR A 62 -11.18 -5.75 9.23
C THR A 62 -10.63 -6.11 10.61
N ASP A 63 -9.81 -7.16 10.69
CA ASP A 63 -9.19 -7.64 11.94
C ASP A 63 -7.87 -6.91 12.26
N ASN A 64 -7.42 -5.97 11.42
CA ASN A 64 -6.15 -5.24 11.54
C ASN A 64 -4.93 -6.15 11.74
N SER A 65 -5.00 -7.40 11.31
CA SER A 65 -3.94 -8.40 11.52
C SER A 65 -2.68 -8.15 10.68
N GLY A 66 -2.70 -7.15 9.80
CA GLY A 66 -1.59 -6.82 8.93
C GLY A 66 -1.98 -5.94 7.76
N VAL A 67 -1.04 -5.73 6.84
CA VAL A 67 -1.23 -4.95 5.61
C VAL A 67 -0.64 -5.71 4.43
N TYR A 68 -1.44 -5.88 3.39
CA TYR A 68 -1.04 -6.47 2.12
C TYR A 68 -0.70 -5.35 1.13
N GLN A 69 0.57 -5.19 0.78
CA GLN A 69 1.07 -3.93 0.20
C GLN A 69 2.16 -4.11 -0.84
N ASN A 70 2.34 -3.10 -1.69
CA ASN A 70 3.50 -2.97 -2.57
C ASN A 70 4.35 -1.79 -2.08
N VAL A 71 5.53 -2.04 -1.54
CA VAL A 71 6.33 -1.00 -0.87
C VAL A 71 7.49 -0.58 -1.74
N LEU A 72 7.56 0.72 -2.02
CA LEU A 72 8.74 1.40 -2.53
C LEU A 72 9.65 1.77 -1.36
N ASP A 73 10.84 1.20 -1.34
CA ASP A 73 11.82 1.27 -0.26
C ASP A 73 13.08 2.02 -0.69
N GLY A 74 13.43 3.08 0.05
CA GLY A 74 14.56 3.97 -0.24
C GLY A 74 15.85 3.68 0.54
N ARG A 75 15.87 2.64 1.38
CA ARG A 75 16.95 2.42 2.37
C ARG A 75 18.32 2.28 1.74
N SER A 76 18.39 1.69 0.54
CA SER A 76 19.66 1.41 -0.14
C SER A 76 20.28 2.62 -0.86
N GLY A 77 19.55 3.73 -0.97
CA GLY A 77 19.94 4.85 -1.86
C GLY A 77 19.54 4.63 -3.32
N THR A 78 18.89 3.52 -3.65
CA THR A 78 18.13 3.29 -4.88
C THR A 78 16.74 2.79 -4.49
N TRP A 79 15.70 3.26 -5.18
CA TRP A 79 14.36 2.73 -4.95
C TRP A 79 14.27 1.26 -5.33
N TRP A 80 13.83 0.43 -4.39
CA TRP A 80 13.45 -0.95 -4.64
C TRP A 80 11.97 -1.11 -4.34
N ILE A 81 11.20 -1.72 -5.25
CA ILE A 81 9.78 -1.98 -5.02
C ILE A 81 9.51 -3.48 -4.92
N GLY A 82 8.75 -3.88 -3.90
CA GLY A 82 8.37 -5.28 -3.68
C GLY A 82 7.01 -5.43 -3.03
N SER A 83 6.41 -6.61 -3.18
CA SER A 83 5.10 -6.94 -2.60
C SER A 83 5.26 -7.67 -1.27
N GLY A 84 4.33 -7.52 -0.33
CA GLY A 84 4.43 -8.23 0.94
C GLY A 84 3.19 -8.19 1.82
N TRP A 85 3.18 -9.06 2.82
CA TRP A 85 2.24 -9.03 3.95
C TRP A 85 3.00 -8.63 5.22
N CYS A 86 2.67 -7.46 5.76
CA CYS A 86 3.16 -6.91 7.02
C CYS A 86 2.13 -7.18 8.14
N CYS A 87 2.38 -7.12 9.46
CA CYS A 87 3.56 -6.72 10.22
C CYS A 87 3.67 -7.57 11.51
N SER A 88 4.14 -8.81 11.46
CA SER A 88 4.78 -9.40 12.64
C SER A 88 6.30 -9.26 12.48
N ASN A 89 6.86 -8.19 13.04
CA ASN A 89 8.31 -8.06 13.20
C ASN A 89 8.84 -9.27 14.00
N PRO A 90 9.97 -9.93 13.65
CA PRO A 90 10.89 -9.66 12.56
C PRO A 90 10.92 -10.81 11.53
N SER A 91 9.86 -11.01 10.75
CA SER A 91 9.93 -11.89 9.56
C SER A 91 8.77 -11.56 8.64
N LEU A 92 9.02 -10.72 7.64
CA LEU A 92 8.06 -10.50 6.55
C LEU A 92 8.59 -11.23 5.32
N PRO A 93 7.77 -12.05 4.63
CA PRO A 93 8.09 -12.43 3.28
C PRO A 93 7.97 -11.17 2.44
N TRP A 94 9.08 -10.45 2.25
CA TRP A 94 9.24 -9.65 1.06
C TRP A 94 9.12 -10.63 -0.10
N GLY A 95 8.06 -10.45 -0.90
CA GLY A 95 7.94 -11.11 -2.18
C GLY A 95 9.03 -10.63 -3.13
N SER A 96 8.88 -11.04 -4.37
CA SER A 96 9.76 -10.62 -5.45
C SER A 96 9.63 -9.10 -5.69
N GLY A 97 10.68 -8.51 -6.25
CA GLY A 97 10.74 -7.06 -6.49
C GLY A 97 11.93 -6.69 -7.37
N PHE A 98 12.02 -5.42 -7.72
CA PHE A 98 13.09 -4.89 -8.59
C PHE A 98 13.44 -3.46 -8.23
N ASN A 99 14.63 -3.03 -8.65
CA ASN A 99 15.01 -1.63 -8.60
C ASN A 99 14.23 -0.81 -9.64
N THR A 100 13.87 0.41 -9.27
CA THR A 100 13.19 1.37 -10.14
C THR A 100 13.74 2.78 -9.90
N TYR A 101 13.41 3.72 -10.77
CA TYR A 101 14.06 5.03 -10.81
C TYR A 101 13.05 6.15 -10.95
N ALA A 102 13.45 7.36 -10.54
CA ALA A 102 12.59 8.53 -10.58
C ALA A 102 11.96 8.74 -11.96
N ASN A 103 10.69 9.14 -11.96
CA ASN A 103 9.82 9.35 -13.13
C ASN A 103 9.41 8.08 -13.87
N GLU A 104 9.91 6.89 -13.49
CA GLU A 104 9.34 5.64 -14.00
C GLU A 104 7.92 5.45 -13.47
N LYS A 105 7.18 4.58 -14.17
CA LYS A 105 5.89 4.08 -13.71
C LYS A 105 5.99 2.60 -13.41
N VAL A 106 5.47 2.22 -12.25
CA VAL A 106 5.29 0.82 -11.88
C VAL A 106 3.80 0.54 -11.77
N THR A 107 3.32 -0.39 -12.59
CA THR A 107 1.97 -0.93 -12.44
C THR A 107 1.95 -1.90 -11.27
N PHE A 108 0.97 -1.77 -10.38
CA PHE A 108 0.70 -2.74 -9.32
C PHE A 108 -0.69 -3.34 -9.51
N GLU A 109 -0.81 -4.64 -9.27
CA GLU A 109 -2.08 -5.36 -9.29
C GLU A 109 -2.14 -6.32 -8.12
N ASN A 110 -3.03 -6.06 -7.15
CA ASN A 110 -3.33 -6.95 -6.05
C ASN A 110 -4.74 -7.52 -6.22
N LYS A 111 -4.86 -8.83 -6.38
CA LYS A 111 -6.14 -9.45 -6.75
C LYS A 111 -6.35 -10.78 -6.06
N LEU A 112 -7.56 -11.00 -5.54
CA LEU A 112 -8.00 -12.32 -5.12
C LEU A 112 -8.12 -13.21 -6.36
N ASP A 113 -7.44 -14.35 -6.39
CA ASP A 113 -7.46 -15.26 -7.53
C ASP A 113 -8.89 -15.75 -7.84
N SER A 114 -9.09 -16.27 -9.05
CA SER A 114 -10.41 -16.70 -9.52
C SER A 114 -10.99 -17.90 -8.76
N SER A 115 -10.14 -18.66 -8.06
CA SER A 115 -10.52 -19.74 -7.15
C SER A 115 -10.90 -19.23 -5.75
N GLY A 116 -10.56 -17.99 -5.39
CA GLY A 116 -10.72 -17.45 -4.04
C GLY A 116 -9.77 -18.07 -3.03
N SER A 117 -8.67 -18.70 -3.46
CA SER A 117 -7.73 -19.46 -2.63
C SER A 117 -6.51 -18.67 -2.18
N ALA A 118 -6.11 -17.66 -2.94
CA ALA A 118 -4.95 -16.83 -2.63
C ALA A 118 -5.10 -15.42 -3.20
N TRP A 119 -4.33 -14.48 -2.64
CA TRP A 119 -4.13 -13.16 -3.21
C TRP A 119 -2.85 -13.16 -4.04
N LYS A 120 -2.92 -12.59 -5.24
CA LYS A 120 -1.78 -12.42 -6.13
C LYS A 120 -1.40 -10.95 -6.24
N SER A 121 -0.11 -10.66 -6.06
CA SER A 121 0.48 -9.36 -6.39
C SER A 121 1.27 -9.50 -7.68
N THR A 122 1.07 -8.57 -8.61
CA THR A 122 1.92 -8.41 -9.79
C THR A 122 2.45 -6.99 -9.82
N LEU A 123 3.77 -6.85 -10.00
CA LEU A 123 4.43 -5.59 -10.25
C LEU A 123 5.03 -5.63 -11.66
N THR A 124 4.75 -4.59 -12.46
CA THR A 124 5.32 -4.44 -13.79
C THR A 124 6.00 -3.08 -13.92
N ARG A 125 7.30 -3.09 -14.20
CA ARG A 125 8.08 -1.91 -14.51
C ARG A 125 7.81 -1.49 -15.95
N GLN A 126 7.14 -0.37 -16.17
CA GLN A 126 6.65 -0.01 -17.51
C GLN A 126 7.76 0.28 -18.53
N SER A 127 8.91 0.78 -18.07
CA SER A 127 10.04 1.13 -18.95
C SER A 127 10.71 -0.09 -19.58
N THR A 128 10.67 -1.25 -18.92
CA THR A 128 11.36 -2.48 -19.36
C THR A 128 10.41 -3.65 -19.65
N GLY A 129 9.17 -3.60 -19.14
CA GLY A 129 8.25 -4.73 -19.13
C GLY A 129 8.59 -5.81 -18.07
N GLU A 130 9.64 -5.60 -17.28
CA GLU A 130 10.02 -6.51 -16.19
C GLU A 130 8.84 -6.70 -15.24
N THR A 131 8.50 -7.96 -14.98
CA THR A 131 7.33 -8.32 -14.20
C THR A 131 7.69 -9.37 -13.16
N VAL A 132 7.26 -9.13 -11.92
CA VAL A 132 7.32 -10.10 -10.83
C VAL A 132 5.92 -10.41 -10.33
N THR A 133 5.69 -11.63 -9.88
CA THR A 133 4.38 -12.05 -9.35
C THR A 133 4.55 -12.94 -8.15
N ASP A 134 3.84 -12.59 -7.08
CA ASP A 134 3.84 -13.31 -5.81
C ASP A 134 2.43 -13.80 -5.46
N SER A 135 2.36 -14.86 -4.66
CA SER A 135 1.12 -15.44 -4.17
C SER A 135 1.14 -15.51 -2.66
N PHE A 136 0.10 -14.95 -2.03
CA PHE A 136 -0.04 -14.87 -0.58
C PHE A 136 -1.28 -15.63 -0.12
N ALA A 137 -1.12 -16.50 0.89
CA ALA A 137 -2.20 -17.29 1.48
C ALA A 137 -3.13 -16.46 2.39
N LEU A 138 -3.70 -15.39 1.84
CA LEU A 138 -4.52 -14.39 2.55
C LEU A 138 -6.00 -14.49 2.20
N ALA A 139 -6.46 -15.60 1.60
CA ALA A 139 -7.86 -15.77 1.22
C ALA A 139 -8.84 -15.74 2.40
N SER A 140 -8.37 -16.10 3.59
CA SER A 140 -9.15 -15.99 4.84
C SER A 140 -9.31 -14.55 5.32
N LYS A 141 -8.56 -13.59 4.76
CA LYS A 141 -8.64 -12.17 5.13
C LYS A 141 -9.79 -11.48 4.42
N SER A 142 -10.47 -10.60 5.16
CA SER A 142 -11.52 -9.73 4.63
C SER A 142 -11.01 -8.29 4.59
N PHE A 143 -10.51 -7.88 3.44
CA PHE A 143 -9.98 -6.55 3.20
C PHE A 143 -11.12 -5.53 3.08
N ASN A 144 -11.15 -4.52 3.95
CA ASN A 144 -12.14 -3.44 3.89
C ASN A 144 -11.50 -2.05 3.84
N GLN A 145 -10.18 -1.98 3.83
CA GLN A 145 -9.42 -0.74 3.76
C GLN A 145 -8.50 -0.78 2.54
N ALA A 146 -8.55 0.27 1.71
CA ALA A 146 -7.59 0.52 0.65
C ALA A 146 -6.83 1.80 1.01
N ILE A 147 -5.52 1.71 1.09
CA ILE A 147 -4.66 2.72 1.72
C ILE A 147 -3.58 3.14 0.72
N PHE A 148 -3.28 4.44 0.71
CA PHE A 148 -2.15 5.05 0.01
C PHE A 148 -1.34 5.79 1.07
N ALA A 149 -0.09 5.39 1.27
CA ALA A 149 0.68 5.82 2.43
C ALA A 149 2.12 6.23 2.11
N ILE A 150 2.61 7.12 2.96
CA ILE A 150 3.98 7.55 3.11
C ILE A 150 4.33 7.32 4.58
N GLU A 151 5.33 6.49 4.81
CA GLU A 151 5.84 6.14 6.13
C GLU A 151 7.34 6.44 6.17
N LEU A 152 7.74 7.33 7.08
CA LEU A 152 9.09 7.87 7.16
C LEU A 152 9.71 7.59 8.52
N TYR A 153 10.92 7.03 8.56
CA TYR A 153 11.70 6.86 9.79
C TYR A 153 12.96 7.71 9.73
N ASP A 154 13.05 8.69 10.63
CA ASP A 154 14.21 9.59 10.78
C ASP A 154 14.59 10.35 9.49
N VAL A 155 13.63 10.53 8.59
CA VAL A 155 13.73 11.29 7.34
C VAL A 155 12.52 12.21 7.19
N SER A 156 12.69 13.27 6.39
CA SER A 156 11.62 14.24 6.11
C SER A 156 10.95 13.92 4.77
N TRP A 157 9.74 14.42 4.57
CA TRP A 157 9.09 14.35 3.26
C TRP A 157 9.69 15.43 2.34
N ASP A 158 10.68 15.06 1.54
CA ASP A 158 11.44 15.95 0.65
C ASP A 158 11.56 15.43 -0.79
N PHE A 159 10.90 14.33 -1.11
CA PHE A 159 10.86 13.73 -2.46
C PHE A 159 9.78 14.31 -3.38
N GLY A 160 9.01 15.30 -2.89
CA GLY A 160 7.89 15.91 -3.60
C GLY A 160 6.65 15.04 -3.63
N GLN A 161 5.81 15.23 -4.65
CA GLN A 161 4.51 14.58 -4.77
C GLN A 161 4.64 13.05 -4.97
N LEU A 162 3.88 12.27 -4.19
CA LEU A 162 3.62 10.86 -4.49
C LEU A 162 2.34 10.74 -5.33
N ALA A 163 2.42 10.10 -6.49
CA ALA A 163 1.32 10.04 -7.45
C ALA A 163 0.93 8.60 -7.81
N PHE A 164 -0.36 8.34 -7.72
CA PHE A 164 -1.01 7.12 -8.20
C PHE A 164 -1.96 7.49 -9.34
N SER A 165 -1.93 6.76 -10.44
CA SER A 165 -2.80 7.00 -11.59
C SER A 165 -3.42 5.70 -12.09
N ASN A 166 -4.53 5.80 -12.80
CA ASN A 166 -5.28 4.64 -13.30
C ASN A 166 -5.61 3.64 -12.19
N VAL A 167 -5.87 4.14 -10.98
CA VAL A 167 -6.21 3.32 -9.82
C VAL A 167 -7.54 2.65 -10.10
N VAL A 168 -7.64 1.36 -9.83
CA VAL A 168 -8.91 0.62 -9.85
C VAL A 168 -9.05 -0.17 -8.55
N ILE A 169 -10.05 0.16 -7.75
CA ILE A 169 -10.43 -0.59 -6.55
C ILE A 169 -11.74 -1.33 -6.84
N THR A 170 -11.78 -2.63 -6.57
CA THR A 170 -12.98 -3.46 -6.74
C THR A 170 -13.44 -3.98 -5.39
N SER A 171 -14.71 -3.79 -5.05
CA SER A 171 -15.36 -4.40 -3.88
C SER A 171 -16.47 -5.36 -4.29
N THR A 172 -16.84 -6.30 -3.41
CA THR A 172 -18.10 -7.04 -3.51
C THR A 172 -19.29 -6.12 -3.29
N GLY A 173 -20.47 -6.44 -3.84
CA GLY A 173 -21.70 -5.66 -3.68
C GLY A 173 -21.88 -4.61 -4.79
N THR A 174 -22.91 -3.76 -4.65
CA THR A 174 -23.23 -2.69 -5.62
C THR A 174 -23.10 -1.28 -5.05
N ASP A 175 -23.01 -1.15 -3.73
CA ASP A 175 -22.82 0.15 -3.08
C ASP A 175 -21.40 0.67 -3.36
N SER A 176 -21.33 1.79 -4.06
CA SER A 176 -20.12 2.48 -4.46
C SER A 176 -19.99 3.86 -3.81
N SER A 177 -20.78 4.16 -2.76
CA SER A 177 -20.73 5.43 -2.02
C SER A 177 -19.35 5.75 -1.43
N TRP A 178 -18.55 4.72 -1.16
CA TRP A 178 -17.17 4.85 -0.74
C TRP A 178 -16.23 5.36 -1.84
N CYS A 179 -16.59 5.22 -3.12
CA CYS A 179 -15.84 5.78 -4.24
C CYS A 179 -16.18 7.27 -4.38
N ASN A 180 -15.46 8.10 -3.63
CA ASN A 180 -15.62 9.54 -3.61
C ASN A 180 -14.26 10.25 -3.53
N THR A 181 -14.26 11.59 -3.58
CA THR A 181 -13.03 12.41 -3.51
C THR A 181 -12.62 12.75 -2.08
N ALA A 182 -13.24 12.15 -1.06
CA ALA A 182 -13.01 12.44 0.35
C ALA A 182 -12.66 11.16 1.14
N PRO A 183 -11.54 10.48 0.82
CA PRO A 183 -11.03 9.45 1.70
C PRO A 183 -10.72 10.02 3.08
N GLU A 184 -10.61 9.14 4.07
CA GLU A 184 -10.04 9.55 5.34
C GLU A 184 -8.60 10.02 5.12
N ASN A 185 -8.29 11.22 5.60
CA ASN A 185 -6.95 11.78 5.64
C ASN A 185 -6.42 11.71 7.06
N TYR A 186 -5.49 10.80 7.30
CA TYR A 186 -5.00 10.53 8.65
C TYR A 186 -4.41 11.78 9.30
N ASN A 187 -4.94 12.13 10.49
CA ASN A 187 -4.59 13.35 11.23
C ASN A 187 -4.70 14.64 10.41
N SER A 188 -5.42 14.64 9.28
CA SER A 188 -5.40 15.74 8.30
C SER A 188 -3.99 16.16 7.87
N ALA A 189 -3.05 15.22 7.86
CA ALA A 189 -1.62 15.49 7.72
C ALA A 189 -1.17 15.72 6.26
N THR A 190 -2.02 15.43 5.28
CA THR A 190 -1.66 15.48 3.86
C THR A 190 -2.52 16.46 3.08
N THR A 191 -1.92 17.21 2.16
CA THR A 191 -2.68 17.87 1.09
C THR A 191 -2.83 16.88 -0.05
N TYR A 192 -4.04 16.71 -0.58
CA TYR A 192 -4.26 15.73 -1.64
C TYR A 192 -5.21 16.23 -2.73
N SER A 193 -5.10 15.63 -3.90
CA SER A 193 -6.06 15.82 -4.99
C SER A 193 -6.45 14.49 -5.62
N ILE A 194 -7.71 14.39 -6.02
CA ILE A 194 -8.30 13.20 -6.64
C ILE A 194 -9.04 13.62 -7.89
N THR A 195 -8.70 13.01 -9.02
CA THR A 195 -9.30 13.33 -10.32
C THR A 195 -9.68 12.06 -11.08
N GLY A 196 -10.53 12.21 -12.10
CA GLY A 196 -10.98 11.08 -12.92
C GLY A 196 -11.84 10.08 -12.16
N LEU A 197 -12.49 10.51 -11.07
CA LEU A 197 -13.32 9.64 -10.24
C LEU A 197 -14.49 9.09 -11.06
N SER A 198 -14.59 7.77 -11.14
CA SER A 198 -15.74 7.09 -11.73
C SER A 198 -16.09 5.85 -10.91
N ALA A 199 -17.40 5.67 -10.68
CA ALA A 199 -17.96 4.52 -10.01
C ALA A 199 -18.92 3.78 -10.93
N SER A 200 -18.81 2.45 -10.95
CA SER A 200 -19.76 1.59 -11.66
C SER A 200 -19.99 0.29 -10.88
N TRP A 201 -21.04 -0.43 -11.24
CA TRP A 201 -21.27 -1.78 -10.73
C TRP A 201 -21.64 -2.72 -11.88
N ALA A 202 -21.30 -4.00 -11.72
CA ALA A 202 -21.63 -5.03 -12.71
C ALA A 202 -22.17 -6.28 -12.03
N ILE A 203 -23.12 -6.96 -12.69
CA ILE A 203 -23.60 -8.29 -12.31
C ILE A 203 -22.88 -9.31 -13.20
N TRP A 204 -22.02 -10.13 -12.61
CA TRP A 204 -21.44 -11.29 -13.28
C TRP A 204 -22.22 -12.56 -12.94
N ARG A 205 -22.65 -13.31 -13.98
CA ARG A 205 -23.21 -14.65 -13.86
C ARG A 205 -22.09 -15.66 -14.12
N LYS A 206 -21.77 -16.53 -13.15
CA LYS A 206 -20.82 -17.64 -13.35
C LYS A 206 -21.61 -18.91 -13.72
N PRO A 207 -21.60 -19.41 -14.98
CA PRO A 207 -22.22 -20.70 -15.27
C PRO A 207 -21.43 -21.82 -14.57
N PRO A 208 -22.05 -22.88 -13.99
CA PRO A 208 -23.48 -23.22 -13.98
C PRO A 208 -24.22 -22.82 -12.68
N THR A 209 -23.56 -22.22 -11.70
CA THR A 209 -24.17 -21.82 -10.43
C THR A 209 -24.81 -20.44 -10.55
N ARG A 210 -26.11 -20.31 -10.25
CA ARG A 210 -26.80 -19.00 -10.18
C ARG A 210 -26.34 -18.17 -8.98
N GLN A 211 -25.04 -17.94 -8.82
CA GLN A 211 -24.51 -16.92 -7.91
C GLN A 211 -24.22 -15.66 -8.73
N ASN A 212 -25.03 -14.62 -8.47
CA ASN A 212 -24.76 -13.28 -8.99
C ASN A 212 -23.63 -12.70 -8.14
N HIS A 213 -22.45 -12.50 -8.72
CA HIS A 213 -21.42 -11.70 -8.10
C HIS A 213 -21.60 -10.26 -8.56
N GLN A 214 -21.93 -9.39 -7.62
CA GLN A 214 -21.99 -7.95 -7.82
C GLN A 214 -20.68 -7.35 -7.35
N ASN A 215 -20.09 -6.48 -8.16
CA ASN A 215 -18.90 -5.72 -7.77
C ASN A 215 -19.11 -4.23 -8.00
N ALA A 216 -18.58 -3.40 -7.09
CA ALA A 216 -18.41 -1.98 -7.30
C ALA A 216 -16.97 -1.68 -7.71
N TYR A 217 -16.79 -0.75 -8.65
CA TYR A 217 -15.50 -0.29 -9.16
C TYR A 217 -15.29 1.17 -8.80
N CYS A 218 -14.06 1.52 -8.44
CA CYS A 218 -13.64 2.90 -8.28
C CYS A 218 -12.40 3.18 -9.11
N MET A 219 -12.50 4.10 -10.06
CA MET A 219 -11.37 4.56 -10.86
C MET A 219 -10.94 5.96 -10.43
N ASN A 220 -9.65 6.21 -10.19
CA ASN A 220 -9.15 7.57 -9.91
C ASN A 220 -7.64 7.75 -10.20
N ALA A 221 -7.21 9.01 -10.17
CA ALA A 221 -5.82 9.38 -9.91
C ALA A 221 -5.75 10.06 -8.54
N GLN A 222 -4.70 9.79 -7.77
CA GLN A 222 -4.48 10.33 -6.43
C GLN A 222 -3.09 10.90 -6.29
N TYR A 223 -3.02 12.06 -5.65
CA TYR A 223 -1.79 12.80 -5.45
C TYR A 223 -1.70 13.17 -3.98
N LEU A 224 -0.60 12.78 -3.32
CA LEU A 224 -0.27 13.21 -1.97
C LEU A 224 0.86 14.25 -2.09
N GLN A 225 0.68 15.39 -1.42
CA GLN A 225 1.58 16.54 -1.39
C GLN A 225 1.79 17.05 0.04
#